data_AF-A0A4U7D3D2-F1
#
_entry.id   AF-A0A4U7D3D2-F1
#
_cell.length_a   1.000
_cell.length_b   1.000
_cell.length_c   1.000
_cell.angle_alpha   90.00
_cell.angle_beta   90.00
_cell.angle_gamma   90.00
#
_symmetry.space_group_name_H-M   'P 1'
#
loop_
_entity.id
_entity.type
_entity.pdbx_description
1 polymer ?
#
loop_
_entity_poly.entity_id
_entity_poly.type
_entity_poly.pdbx_seq_one_letter_code
_entity_poly.pdbx_strand_id
1 'polypeptide(L)'
;KPGRQPPFIEQFEWEPDRGTRIVVLDRTTGDVVADPTTDPFFGFHHVNAFERDGGTEVVFDLETIPDATAIDSLYLENVRAGEMGTMAGRIERFTVDLGSAIGANRYGGG
;
A
#
# COMPACT_ATOMS: atom_id res chain seq x y z
N LYS A 1 35.14 2.74 -3.34
CA LYS A 1 34.72 1.32 -3.22
C LYS A 1 33.21 1.33 -3.10
N PRO A 2 32.46 0.59 -3.95
CA PRO A 2 31.10 0.18 -3.60
C PRO A 2 31.09 -0.40 -2.17
N GLY A 3 30.02 -0.22 -1.40
CA GLY A 3 29.85 -0.91 -0.10
C GLY A 3 30.38 -0.16 1.14
N ARG A 4 30.00 1.11 1.32
CA ARG A 4 30.16 1.80 2.62
C ARG A 4 28.85 1.98 3.39
N GLN A 5 27.71 1.72 2.74
CA GLN A 5 26.40 1.84 3.35
C GLN A 5 25.82 0.45 3.63
N PRO A 6 24.97 0.32 4.65
CA PRO A 6 24.21 -0.90 4.89
C PRO A 6 23.38 -1.30 3.66
N PRO A 7 23.09 -2.59 3.48
CA PRO A 7 22.11 -3.09 2.52
C PRO A 7 20.82 -2.26 2.52
N PHE A 8 20.18 -2.15 1.35
CA PHE A 8 19.01 -1.29 1.12
C PHE A 8 17.95 -1.43 2.22
N ILE A 9 17.56 -2.66 2.55
CA ILE A 9 16.45 -2.90 3.48
C ILE A 9 16.83 -2.61 4.94
N GLU A 10 18.11 -2.72 5.30
CA GLU A 10 18.63 -2.39 6.64
C GLU A 10 18.63 -0.88 6.91
N GLN A 11 18.23 -0.05 5.94
CA GLN A 11 18.07 1.39 6.10
C GLN A 11 16.61 1.83 6.25
N PHE A 12 15.66 0.90 6.32
CA PHE A 12 14.25 1.19 6.58
C PHE A 12 13.90 0.90 8.04
N GLU A 13 13.07 1.76 8.62
CA GLU A 13 12.58 1.63 9.99
C GLU A 13 11.04 1.60 9.97
N TRP A 14 10.46 0.71 10.78
CA TRP A 14 9.01 0.64 10.96
C TRP A 14 8.57 1.67 12.02
N GLU A 15 7.80 2.67 11.60
CA GLU A 15 7.31 3.77 12.44
C GLU A 15 5.76 3.76 12.53
N PRO A 16 5.16 2.84 13.31
CA PRO A 16 3.71 2.62 13.32
C PRO A 16 2.91 3.83 13.84
N ASP A 17 3.50 4.66 14.69
CA ASP A 17 2.87 5.87 15.23
C ASP A 17 2.49 6.89 14.14
N ARG A 18 3.05 6.75 12.93
CA ARG A 18 2.72 7.58 11.76
C ARG A 18 1.48 7.11 11.00
N GLY A 19 0.96 5.92 11.29
CA GLY A 19 -0.11 5.27 10.53
C GLY A 19 0.26 4.95 9.08
N THR A 20 -0.70 4.45 8.32
CA THR A 20 -0.55 4.26 6.87
C THR A 20 -1.28 5.37 6.12
N ARG A 21 -0.53 6.11 5.32
CA ARG A 21 -1.02 7.24 4.53
C ARG A 21 -1.42 6.75 3.13
N ILE A 22 -2.64 7.01 2.71
CA ILE A 22 -3.17 6.61 1.40
C ILE A 22 -3.29 7.85 0.54
N VAL A 23 -2.39 8.01 -0.44
CA VAL A 23 -2.36 9.20 -1.31
C VAL A 23 -3.03 8.87 -2.64
N VAL A 24 -4.16 9.50 -2.93
CA VAL A 24 -4.87 9.39 -4.21
C VAL A 24 -4.51 10.58 -5.08
N LEU A 25 -3.99 10.31 -6.28
CA LEU A 25 -3.55 11.31 -7.24
C LEU A 25 -4.45 11.26 -8.48
N ASP A 26 -4.86 12.42 -8.99
CA ASP A 26 -5.37 12.53 -10.35
C ASP A 26 -4.21 12.21 -11.31
N ARG A 27 -4.31 11.11 -12.05
CA ARG A 27 -3.25 10.65 -12.95
C ARG A 27 -2.98 11.59 -14.13
N THR A 28 -3.96 12.43 -14.49
CA THR A 28 -3.86 13.36 -15.61
C THR A 28 -3.22 14.68 -15.17
N THR A 29 -3.61 15.23 -14.03
CA THR A 29 -3.10 16.54 -13.56
C THR A 29 -1.92 16.41 -12.60
N GLY A 30 -1.82 15.28 -11.89
CA GLY A 30 -0.87 15.07 -10.81
C GLY A 30 -1.32 15.63 -9.46
N ASP A 31 -2.53 16.18 -9.36
CA ASP A 31 -3.05 16.74 -8.12
C ASP A 31 -3.38 15.65 -7.11
N VAL A 32 -3.08 15.89 -5.83
CA VAL A 32 -3.55 15.04 -4.74
C VAL A 32 -5.02 15.34 -4.49
N VAL A 33 -5.86 14.33 -4.69
CA VAL A 33 -7.32 14.45 -4.58
C VAL A 33 -7.88 13.88 -3.29
N ALA A 34 -7.14 13.00 -2.62
CA ALA A 34 -7.41 12.55 -1.25
C ALA A 34 -6.11 12.09 -0.59
N ASP A 35 -6.03 12.25 0.73
CA ASP A 35 -4.85 11.90 1.52
C ASP A 35 -5.20 11.47 2.96
N PRO A 36 -6.07 10.46 3.15
CA PRO A 36 -6.38 9.97 4.49
C PRO A 36 -5.21 9.19 5.10
N THR A 37 -5.21 9.13 6.42
CA THR A 37 -4.33 8.25 7.22
C THR A 37 -5.19 7.28 8.01
N THR A 38 -4.78 6.01 8.05
CA THR A 38 -5.45 4.92 8.79
C THR A 38 -4.47 4.29 9.78
N ASP A 39 -4.98 3.38 10.59
CA ASP A 39 -4.16 2.50 11.44
C ASP A 39 -3.02 1.86 10.63
N PRO A 40 -1.83 1.68 11.25
CA PRO A 40 -0.65 1.22 10.54
C PRO A 40 -0.82 -0.23 10.06
N PHE A 41 -0.38 -0.48 8.83
CA PHE A 41 -0.22 -1.81 8.26
C PHE A 41 0.91 -1.78 7.23
N PHE A 42 1.49 -2.95 6.95
CA PHE A 42 2.40 -3.16 5.84
C PHE A 42 1.71 -4.01 4.76
N GLY A 43 2.13 -3.89 3.51
CA GLY A 43 1.62 -4.72 2.43
C GLY A 43 2.57 -4.72 1.24
N PHE A 44 2.75 -5.88 0.60
CA PHE A 44 3.62 -5.97 -0.58
C PHE A 44 2.84 -5.78 -1.88
N HIS A 45 1.65 -6.37 -1.97
CA HIS A 45 0.96 -6.53 -3.25
C HIS A 45 -0.48 -6.01 -3.20
N HIS A 46 -0.76 -5.00 -4.01
CA HIS A 46 -2.15 -4.67 -4.36
C HIS A 46 -2.77 -5.81 -5.16
N VAL A 47 -4.04 -6.10 -4.87
CA VAL A 47 -4.85 -7.04 -5.66
C VAL A 47 -5.49 -6.31 -6.83
N ASN A 48 -6.24 -5.24 -6.55
CA ASN A 48 -6.90 -4.41 -7.56
C ASN A 48 -7.25 -3.02 -7.00
N ALA A 49 -7.53 -2.05 -7.88
CA ALA A 49 -8.12 -0.76 -7.52
C ALA A 49 -9.07 -0.26 -8.62
N PHE A 50 -10.19 0.36 -8.24
CA PHE A 50 -11.19 0.87 -9.18
C PHE A 50 -11.99 2.04 -8.59
N GLU A 51 -12.55 2.87 -9.46
CA GLU A 51 -13.48 3.92 -9.08
C GLU A 51 -14.90 3.36 -8.88
N ARG A 52 -15.63 3.86 -7.89
CA ARG A 52 -17.02 3.50 -7.60
C ARG A 52 -17.88 4.77 -7.47
N ASP A 53 -19.20 4.59 -7.46
CA ASP A 53 -20.20 5.61 -7.16
C ASP A 53 -20.07 6.86 -8.06
N GLY A 54 -19.75 6.63 -9.34
CA GLY A 54 -19.60 7.69 -10.34
C GLY A 54 -18.29 8.47 -10.22
N GLY A 55 -17.26 7.90 -9.61
CA GLY A 55 -15.95 8.53 -9.46
C GLY A 55 -15.81 9.38 -8.19
N THR A 56 -16.71 9.19 -7.23
CA THR A 56 -16.61 9.81 -5.89
C THR A 56 -15.90 8.93 -4.88
N GLU A 57 -15.64 7.66 -5.21
CA GLU A 57 -14.90 6.74 -4.35
C GLU A 57 -13.81 6.03 -5.14
N VAL A 58 -12.68 5.79 -4.48
CA VAL A 58 -11.68 4.80 -4.92
C VAL A 58 -11.73 3.62 -3.97
N VAL A 59 -11.95 2.44 -4.52
CA VAL A 59 -11.88 1.16 -3.79
C VAL A 59 -10.62 0.45 -4.20
N PHE A 60 -9.83 -0.03 -3.24
CA PHE A 60 -8.69 -0.88 -3.51
C PHE A 60 -8.62 -2.06 -2.55
N ASP A 61 -8.15 -3.19 -3.08
CA ASP A 61 -7.93 -4.42 -2.35
C ASP A 61 -6.41 -4.62 -2.20
N LEU A 62 -5.96 -4.89 -0.98
CA LEU A 62 -4.54 -4.98 -0.64
C LEU A 62 -4.29 -6.17 0.28
N GLU A 63 -3.14 -6.82 0.08
CA GLU A 63 -2.61 -7.77 1.06
C GLU A 63 -1.99 -7.00 2.24
N THR A 64 -2.52 -7.18 3.45
CA THR A 64 -2.10 -6.49 4.67
C THR A 64 -1.43 -7.45 5.65
N ILE A 65 -0.35 -6.97 6.25
CA ILE A 65 0.41 -7.59 7.34
C ILE A 65 0.47 -6.55 8.48
N PRO A 66 0.38 -6.95 9.76
CA PRO A 66 0.33 -6.00 10.88
C PRO A 66 1.56 -5.10 11.02
N ASP A 67 2.72 -5.56 10.56
CA ASP A 67 3.99 -4.84 10.67
C ASP A 67 4.98 -5.28 9.59
N ALA A 68 6.17 -4.64 9.56
CA ALA A 68 7.22 -4.92 8.59
C ALA A 68 8.08 -6.17 8.93
N THR A 69 7.82 -6.89 10.02
CA THR A 69 8.65 -8.05 10.43
C THR A 69 8.59 -9.22 9.45
N ALA A 70 7.58 -9.24 8.57
CA ALA A 70 7.52 -10.19 7.47
C ALA A 70 8.71 -10.08 6.51
N ILE A 71 9.41 -8.96 6.46
CA ILE A 71 10.63 -8.81 5.65
C ILE A 71 11.76 -9.69 6.21
N ASP A 72 11.91 -9.74 7.53
CA ASP A 72 12.96 -10.54 8.19
C ASP A 72 12.75 -12.04 7.97
N SER A 73 11.50 -12.51 7.95
CA SER A 73 11.19 -13.92 7.70
C SER A 73 11.52 -14.38 6.27
N LEU A 74 11.67 -13.44 5.34
CA LEU A 74 12.02 -13.71 3.94
C LEU A 74 13.53 -13.78 3.68
N TYR A 75 14.38 -13.57 4.69
CA TYR A 75 15.82 -13.84 4.57
C TYR A 75 16.08 -15.32 4.27
N LEU A 76 17.06 -15.60 3.39
CA LEU A 76 17.31 -16.95 2.88
C LEU A 76 17.64 -17.98 3.98
N GLU A 77 18.28 -17.55 5.06
CA GLU A 77 18.56 -18.42 6.21
C GLU A 77 17.27 -18.92 6.87
N ASN A 78 16.32 -18.02 7.10
CA ASN A 78 15.01 -18.32 7.70
C ASN A 78 14.18 -19.21 6.79
N VAL A 79 14.13 -18.89 5.49
CA VAL A 79 13.40 -19.70 4.49
C VAL A 79 13.98 -21.13 4.41
N ARG A 80 15.31 -21.28 4.41
CA ARG A 80 15.97 -22.59 4.36
C ARG A 80 15.80 -23.39 5.65
N ALA A 81 15.66 -22.73 6.79
CA ALA A 81 15.36 -23.35 8.07
C ALA A 81 13.88 -23.76 8.20
N GLY A 82 13.00 -23.33 7.27
CA GLY A 82 11.55 -23.53 7.39
C GLY A 82 10.89 -22.57 8.38
N GLU A 83 11.59 -21.51 8.78
CA GLU A 83 11.18 -20.49 9.73
C GLU A 83 10.54 -19.30 9.04
N MET A 84 9.75 -19.56 7.99
CA MET A 84 8.87 -18.54 7.42
C MET A 84 7.72 -18.33 8.40
N GLY A 85 7.96 -17.44 9.38
CA GLY A 85 7.00 -17.09 10.42
C GLY A 85 5.59 -16.88 9.86
N THR A 86 4.60 -17.25 10.65
CA THR A 86 3.17 -17.45 10.33
C THR A 86 2.40 -16.16 9.99
N MET A 87 3.06 -15.10 9.54
CA MET A 87 2.44 -13.85 9.13
C MET A 87 1.77 -14.05 7.76
N ALA A 88 0.67 -14.79 7.74
CA ALA A 88 -0.20 -14.88 6.57
C ALA A 88 -0.90 -13.52 6.44
N GLY A 89 -0.57 -12.80 5.36
CA GLY A 89 -1.27 -11.58 5.00
C GLY A 89 -2.77 -11.81 4.82
N ARG A 90 -3.55 -10.76 5.05
CA ARG A 90 -5.00 -10.77 4.84
C ARG A 90 -5.33 -9.93 3.62
N ILE A 91 -6.35 -10.33 2.87
CA ILE A 91 -6.89 -9.46 1.83
C ILE A 91 -7.89 -8.53 2.49
N GLU A 92 -7.58 -7.25 2.49
CA GLU A 92 -8.44 -6.19 3.03
C GLU A 92 -8.87 -5.24 1.91
N ARG A 93 -10.12 -4.79 2.00
CA ARG A 93 -10.71 -3.79 1.10
C ARG A 93 -10.76 -2.45 1.79
N PHE A 94 -10.19 -1.45 1.14
CA PHE A 94 -10.23 -0.06 1.56
C PHE A 94 -11.10 0.75 0.61
N THR A 95 -11.86 1.69 1.16
CA THR A 95 -12.64 2.66 0.41
C THR A 95 -12.21 4.06 0.81
N VAL A 96 -11.83 4.87 -0.17
CA VAL A 96 -11.48 6.27 0.00
C VAL A 96 -12.58 7.13 -0.63
N ASP A 97 -13.27 7.90 0.20
CA ASP A 97 -14.22 8.91 -0.23
C ASP A 97 -13.47 10.15 -0.76
N LEU A 98 -13.81 10.57 -1.97
CA LEU A 98 -13.24 11.72 -2.66
C LEU A 98 -14.12 12.99 -2.55
N GLY A 99 -15.30 12.88 -1.92
CA GLY A 99 -16.25 13.95 -1.64
C GLY A 99 -17.05 14.46 -2.84
N SER A 100 -16.39 14.69 -3.99
CA SER A 100 -17.05 15.14 -5.22
C SER A 100 -16.55 14.33 -6.42
N ALA A 101 -17.37 14.19 -7.46
CA ALA A 101 -17.03 13.37 -8.62
C ALA A 101 -15.80 13.92 -9.33
N ILE A 102 -14.68 13.21 -9.23
CA ILE A 102 -13.44 13.63 -9.86
C ILE A 102 -13.43 13.02 -11.25
N GLY A 103 -13.81 13.81 -12.25
CA GLY A 103 -13.69 13.42 -13.66
C GLY A 103 -14.99 12.91 -14.30
N ALA A 104 -15.95 13.81 -14.52
CA ALA A 104 -17.16 13.54 -15.31
C ALA A 104 -16.91 13.19 -16.81
N ASN A 105 -15.66 13.00 -17.24
CA ASN A 105 -15.30 12.86 -18.66
C ASN A 105 -14.10 11.93 -18.94
N ARG A 106 -13.69 11.07 -17.98
CA ARG A 106 -12.50 10.21 -18.18
C ARG A 106 -12.73 9.00 -19.09
N TYR A 107 -13.99 8.58 -19.25
CA TYR A 107 -14.40 7.51 -20.15
C TYR A 107 -15.45 8.06 -21.12
N GLY A 108 -15.02 8.84 -22.12
CA GLY A 108 -15.87 9.16 -23.26
C GLY A 108 -16.30 7.87 -23.95
N GLY A 109 -17.62 7.67 -24.10
CA GLY A 109 -18.21 6.47 -24.66
C GLY A 109 -17.66 6.13 -26.04
N GLY A 110 -17.30 4.86 -26.22
CA GLY A 110 -17.23 4.22 -27.53
C GLY A 110 -18.60 3.78 -28.00
#